data_AF-A0A9P5S5U7-F1
#
_entry.id   AF-A0A9P5S5U7-F1
#
_cell.length_a   1.000
_cell.length_b   1.000
_cell.length_c   1.000
_cell.angle_alpha   90.00
_cell.angle_beta   90.00
_cell.angle_gamma   90.00
#
_symmetry.space_group_name_H-M   'P 1'
#
loop_
_entity.id
_entity.type
_entity.pdbx_description
1 polymer ?
#
loop_
_entity_poly.entity_id
_entity_poly.type
_entity_poly.pdbx_seq_one_letter_code
_entity_poly.pdbx_strand_id
1 'polypeptide(L)'
;MFFTTLSKASLALLVASMILVLTQKAEAHSYADCIDWRFKDPKNPSWSDKNGACFGYARRFPLKAKLFAKLDSDDPNRHYQQSHKNPDPDHSLACSDGKQGEEPGADETMGKPISAAYTGTDKRGRKVGPQTVSKPGGQLCVRWPAKNHAVPDEKNQPVTIALSEVNPTKDPTQLQFLSNIITNLNYKNCSDTKLNTDIWPCGGCFKLPTTLKPGNFVMQWRWKLNSNEWYTSCADIDVRAK
;
A
#
# COMPACT_ATOMS: atom_id res chain seq x y z
N MET A 1 12.40 46.28 33.79
CA MET A 1 12.15 46.04 32.36
C MET A 1 13.48 45.76 31.69
N PHE A 2 13.84 44.48 31.51
CA PHE A 2 15.04 44.09 30.76
C PHE A 2 14.58 43.43 29.46
N PHE A 3 14.46 44.21 28.39
CA PHE A 3 14.46 43.64 27.04
C PHE A 3 15.91 43.55 26.59
N THR A 4 16.52 42.39 26.81
CA THR A 4 17.82 42.07 26.20
C THR A 4 17.63 41.95 24.70
N THR A 5 18.28 42.82 23.95
CA THR A 5 18.40 42.77 22.50
C THR A 5 19.04 41.45 22.08
N LEU A 6 18.25 40.54 21.52
CA LEU A 6 18.81 39.37 20.83
C LEU A 6 19.70 39.88 19.69
N SER A 7 20.96 39.43 19.66
CA SER A 7 21.84 39.74 18.53
C SER A 7 21.25 39.19 17.23
N LYS A 8 21.53 39.85 16.10
CA LYS A 8 21.10 39.39 14.77
C LYS A 8 21.51 37.94 14.49
N ALA A 9 22.63 37.48 15.06
CA ALA A 9 23.10 36.10 14.94
C ALA A 9 22.23 35.10 15.72
N SER A 10 21.74 35.49 16.90
CA SER A 10 20.86 34.65 17.72
C SER A 10 19.46 34.49 17.10
N LEU A 11 18.95 35.54 16.44
CA LEU A 11 17.70 35.49 15.70
C LEU A 11 17.83 34.61 14.43
N ALA A 12 18.95 34.70 13.72
CA ALA A 12 19.22 33.86 12.54
C ALA A 12 19.34 32.36 12.90
N LEU A 13 19.97 32.03 14.03
CA LEU A 13 20.04 30.66 14.55
C LEU A 13 18.67 30.10 14.95
N LEU A 14 17.81 30.91 15.58
CA LEU A 14 16.44 30.51 15.93
C LEU A 14 15.57 30.28 14.69
N VAL A 15 15.69 31.14 13.67
CA VAL A 15 14.99 30.98 12.39
C VAL A 15 15.49 29.76 11.63
N ALA A 16 16.80 29.54 11.55
CA ALA A 16 17.37 28.33 10.93
C ALA A 16 16.95 27.05 11.65
N SER A 17 16.87 27.09 12.99
CA SER A 17 16.39 25.97 13.80
C SER A 17 14.89 25.71 13.59
N MET A 18 14.05 26.74 13.49
CA MET A 18 12.63 26.58 13.13
C MET A 18 12.45 26.02 11.72
N ILE A 19 13.27 26.42 10.75
CA ILE A 19 13.22 25.90 9.37
C ILE A 19 13.64 24.41 9.32
N LEU A 20 14.60 23.99 10.15
CA LEU A 20 14.97 22.58 10.28
C LEU A 20 13.89 21.72 10.94
N VAL A 21 13.13 22.27 11.90
CA VAL A 21 12.01 21.55 12.53
C VAL A 21 10.78 21.48 11.60
N LEU A 22 10.60 22.44 10.70
CA LEU A 22 9.49 22.46 9.72
C LEU A 22 9.69 21.51 8.52
N THR A 23 10.87 20.92 8.35
CA THR A 23 11.21 20.08 7.18
C THR A 23 11.24 18.58 7.48
N GLN A 24 10.98 18.15 8.72
CA GLN A 24 10.57 16.76 8.98
C GLN A 24 9.10 16.59 8.58
N LYS A 25 8.79 16.82 7.30
CA LYS A 25 7.66 16.12 6.71
C LYS A 25 8.02 14.64 6.83
N ALA A 26 7.39 13.97 7.78
CA ALA A 26 7.32 12.52 7.82
C ALA A 26 6.89 12.08 6.43
N GLU A 27 7.86 11.61 5.65
CA GLU A 27 7.64 11.06 4.34
C GLU A 27 7.00 9.70 4.57
N ALA A 28 5.83 9.49 3.97
CA ALA A 28 4.78 8.73 4.61
C ALA A 28 4.14 7.79 3.61
N HIS A 29 4.93 6.87 3.09
CA HIS A 29 4.55 6.20 1.86
C HIS A 29 4.33 4.72 2.11
N SER A 30 3.11 4.22 1.93
CA SER A 30 2.80 2.81 2.17
C SER A 30 2.19 2.15 0.94
N TYR A 31 2.27 0.83 0.87
CA TYR A 31 1.82 0.02 -0.26
C TYR A 31 1.54 -1.40 0.20
N ALA A 32 0.76 -2.15 -0.60
CA ALA A 32 0.60 -3.58 -0.38
C ALA A 32 1.84 -4.33 -0.86
N ASP A 33 2.65 -4.79 0.09
CA ASP A 33 3.81 -5.66 -0.14
C ASP A 33 3.37 -7.09 -0.53
N CYS A 34 2.33 -7.58 0.15
CA CYS A 34 1.76 -8.90 -0.10
C CYS A 34 0.25 -8.88 -0.06
N ILE A 35 -0.41 -9.60 -0.97
CA ILE A 35 -1.87 -9.71 -1.08
C ILE A 35 -2.40 -11.00 -0.45
N ASP A 36 -1.61 -12.07 -0.50
CA ASP A 36 -1.91 -13.37 0.12
C ASP A 36 -0.75 -13.81 1.01
N TRP A 37 -0.62 -13.15 2.16
CA TRP A 37 0.30 -13.53 3.21
C TRP A 37 -0.21 -14.76 3.95
N ARG A 38 0.63 -15.78 4.06
CA ARG A 38 0.30 -17.00 4.80
C ARG A 38 1.26 -17.17 5.96
N PHE A 39 0.70 -17.16 7.17
CA PHE A 39 1.47 -17.40 8.39
C PHE A 39 2.00 -18.84 8.43
N LYS A 40 3.26 -18.97 8.84
CA LYS A 40 3.89 -20.26 9.14
C LYS A 40 3.29 -20.90 10.39
N ASP A 41 2.95 -20.09 11.39
CA ASP A 41 2.21 -20.51 12.59
C ASP A 41 0.96 -19.64 12.76
N PRO A 42 -0.22 -20.11 12.31
CA PRO A 42 -1.47 -19.38 12.46
C PRO A 42 -1.92 -19.14 13.91
N LYS A 43 -1.39 -19.88 14.89
CA LYS A 43 -1.73 -19.68 16.30
C LYS A 43 -0.98 -18.51 16.91
N ASN A 44 0.19 -18.18 16.35
CA ASN A 44 1.03 -17.06 16.77
C ASN A 44 1.34 -16.19 15.53
N PRO A 45 0.33 -15.50 14.98
CA PRO A 45 0.49 -14.74 13.75
C PRO A 45 1.50 -13.61 13.95
N SER A 46 2.42 -13.48 13.01
CA SER A 46 3.37 -12.38 12.91
C SER A 46 3.58 -12.03 11.44
N TRP A 47 3.59 -10.73 11.15
CA TRP A 47 3.77 -10.20 9.80
C TRP A 47 5.23 -10.20 9.33
N SER A 48 6.16 -10.56 10.22
CA SER A 48 7.59 -10.66 9.94
C SER A 48 7.90 -11.67 8.84
N ASP A 49 8.92 -11.40 8.04
CA ASP A 49 9.39 -12.29 6.97
C ASP A 49 9.78 -13.69 7.46
N LYS A 50 10.19 -13.83 8.71
CA LYS A 50 10.53 -15.14 9.32
C LYS A 50 9.29 -15.99 9.67
N ASN A 51 8.10 -15.38 9.69
CA ASN A 51 6.86 -15.96 10.24
C ASN A 51 5.79 -16.27 9.19
N GLY A 52 6.10 -16.12 7.90
CA GLY A 52 5.19 -16.47 6.82
C GLY A 52 5.82 -16.31 5.46
N ALA A 53 5.00 -16.39 4.43
CA ALA A 53 5.43 -16.16 3.05
C ALA A 53 4.29 -15.56 2.23
N CYS A 54 4.65 -14.89 1.15
CA CYS A 54 3.70 -14.28 0.24
C CYS A 54 3.39 -15.16 -0.97
N PHE A 55 2.10 -15.41 -1.21
CA PHE A 55 1.59 -16.29 -2.27
C PHE A 55 0.84 -15.54 -3.37
N GLY A 56 0.72 -14.23 -3.26
CA GLY A 56 0.02 -13.39 -4.21
C GLY A 56 0.41 -11.93 -4.00
N TYR A 57 0.66 -11.23 -5.10
CA TYR A 57 1.27 -9.91 -5.08
C TYR A 57 0.42 -8.89 -5.82
N ALA A 58 0.71 -7.60 -5.61
CA ALA A 58 0.24 -6.54 -6.49
C ALA A 58 0.78 -6.75 -7.91
N ARG A 59 0.16 -6.10 -8.89
CA ARG A 59 0.57 -6.24 -10.31
C ARG A 59 2.03 -5.86 -10.49
N ARG A 60 2.72 -6.62 -11.35
CA ARG A 60 4.13 -6.41 -11.74
C ARG A 60 5.08 -6.27 -10.55
N PHE A 61 4.76 -6.89 -9.42
CA PHE A 61 5.57 -6.78 -8.20
C PHE A 61 6.90 -7.51 -8.37
N PRO A 62 8.07 -6.87 -8.22
CA PRO A 62 9.35 -7.55 -8.38
C PRO A 62 9.70 -8.40 -7.15
N LEU A 63 9.91 -9.71 -7.34
CA LEU A 63 10.20 -10.66 -6.25
C LEU A 63 11.52 -10.43 -5.52
N LYS A 64 12.48 -9.78 -6.17
CA LYS A 64 13.78 -9.44 -5.58
C LYS A 64 13.84 -7.99 -5.07
N ALA A 65 12.69 -7.32 -4.96
CA ALA A 65 12.64 -6.03 -4.30
C ALA A 65 13.08 -6.19 -2.83
N LYS A 66 13.75 -5.17 -2.30
CA LYS A 66 14.10 -5.14 -0.88
C LYS A 66 12.79 -5.03 -0.10
N LEU A 67 12.52 -6.00 0.77
CA LEU A 67 11.34 -6.02 1.61
C LEU A 67 11.34 -4.78 2.51
N PHE A 68 10.24 -4.02 2.46
CA PHE A 68 10.04 -2.79 3.24
C PHE A 68 11.24 -1.84 3.13
N ALA A 69 11.65 -1.47 1.92
CA ALA A 69 12.73 -0.50 1.80
C ALA A 69 12.32 0.85 2.41
N LYS A 70 13.30 1.66 2.79
CA LYS A 70 13.04 3.07 3.14
C LYS A 70 12.59 3.82 1.88
N LEU A 71 11.90 4.93 2.07
CA LEU A 71 11.27 5.77 1.03
C LEU A 71 12.10 5.88 -0.27
N ASP A 72 13.36 6.32 -0.16
CA ASP A 72 14.25 6.54 -1.31
C ASP A 72 14.92 5.28 -1.88
N SER A 73 14.66 4.11 -1.29
CA SER A 73 15.35 2.86 -1.60
C SER A 73 14.44 1.78 -2.20
N ASP A 74 13.13 2.06 -2.31
CA ASP A 74 12.20 1.19 -3.02
C ASP A 74 12.41 1.37 -4.53
N ASP A 75 12.97 0.34 -5.16
CA ASP A 75 13.07 0.24 -6.60
C ASP A 75 12.25 -0.98 -7.07
N PRO A 76 11.19 -0.81 -7.87
CA PRO A 76 10.63 0.47 -8.32
C PRO A 76 9.89 1.13 -7.15
N ASN A 77 9.73 2.47 -7.18
CA ASN A 77 8.89 3.15 -6.19
C ASN A 77 7.49 2.50 -6.19
N ARG A 78 7.01 2.01 -5.04
CA ARG A 78 5.69 1.35 -4.91
C ARG A 78 4.63 2.24 -4.30
N HIS A 79 5.02 3.45 -3.92
CA HIS A 79 4.20 4.43 -3.24
C HIS A 79 3.36 5.20 -4.26
N TYR A 80 2.26 4.61 -4.71
CA TYR A 80 1.34 5.35 -5.54
C TYR A 80 0.45 6.25 -4.67
N GLN A 81 0.77 7.56 -4.63
CA GLN A 81 -0.09 8.58 -4.04
C GLN A 81 -1.04 9.11 -5.11
N GLN A 82 -2.33 8.88 -4.90
CA GLN A 82 -3.38 9.40 -5.78
C GLN A 82 -3.40 10.93 -5.77
N SER A 83 -3.95 11.54 -6.82
CA SER A 83 -4.14 13.00 -6.87
C SER A 83 -4.90 13.51 -5.64
N HIS A 84 -4.51 14.68 -5.13
CA HIS A 84 -5.24 15.35 -4.04
C HIS A 84 -6.69 15.72 -4.42
N LYS A 85 -7.04 15.71 -5.72
CA LYS A 85 -8.40 15.90 -6.21
C LYS A 85 -9.28 14.65 -6.12
N ASN A 86 -8.76 13.52 -5.66
CA ASN A 86 -9.49 12.27 -5.59
C ASN A 86 -10.77 12.36 -4.71
N PRO A 87 -11.92 11.77 -5.13
CA PRO A 87 -12.11 10.91 -6.30
C PRO A 87 -12.64 11.67 -7.52
N ASP A 88 -11.78 12.46 -8.16
CA ASP A 88 -12.05 13.05 -9.48
C ASP A 88 -11.74 12.00 -10.57
N PRO A 89 -12.74 11.50 -11.32
CA PRO A 89 -12.55 10.46 -12.33
C PRO A 89 -11.68 10.90 -13.52
N ASP A 90 -11.54 12.20 -13.78
CA ASP A 90 -10.77 12.71 -14.90
C ASP A 90 -9.27 12.83 -14.56
N HIS A 91 -8.93 12.81 -13.27
CA HIS A 91 -7.56 13.07 -12.78
C HIS A 91 -7.04 12.05 -11.75
N SER A 92 -7.89 11.14 -11.25
CA SER A 92 -7.56 10.22 -10.18
C SER A 92 -7.64 8.77 -10.66
N LEU A 93 -6.49 8.20 -10.95
CA LEU A 93 -6.42 6.75 -11.20
C LEU A 93 -6.57 5.99 -9.88
N ALA A 94 -7.31 4.89 -9.93
CA ALA A 94 -7.41 3.99 -8.79
C ALA A 94 -6.16 3.11 -8.64
N CYS A 95 -5.60 2.70 -9.78
CA CYS A 95 -4.41 1.88 -9.91
C CYS A 95 -3.36 2.69 -10.67
N SER A 96 -2.10 2.61 -10.23
CA SER A 96 -1.02 3.37 -10.86
C SER A 96 -0.77 2.94 -12.31
N ASP A 97 -0.50 3.92 -13.18
CA ASP A 97 0.08 3.71 -14.51
C ASP A 97 1.60 3.96 -14.56
N GLY A 98 2.19 4.29 -13.41
CA GLY A 98 3.59 4.71 -13.25
C GLY A 98 3.88 6.10 -13.84
N LYS A 99 2.87 6.93 -14.10
CA LYS A 99 3.01 8.27 -14.71
C LYS A 99 2.21 9.35 -13.99
N GLN A 100 0.99 9.05 -13.56
CA GLN A 100 0.06 9.98 -12.94
C GLN A 100 -0.01 9.76 -11.43
N GLY A 101 -0.39 10.79 -10.68
CA GLY A 101 -0.40 10.81 -9.21
C GLY A 101 0.44 11.97 -8.67
N GLU A 102 0.27 12.27 -7.39
CA GLU A 102 1.22 13.15 -6.69
C GLU A 102 2.57 12.43 -6.58
N GLU A 103 2.50 11.13 -6.31
CA GLU A 103 3.60 10.19 -6.50
C GLU A 103 3.13 9.07 -7.41
N PRO A 104 3.70 8.90 -8.61
CA PRO A 104 3.18 7.93 -9.55
C PRO A 104 3.34 6.47 -9.11
N GLY A 105 4.30 6.13 -8.25
CA GLY A 105 4.57 4.74 -7.89
C GLY A 105 4.94 3.85 -9.09
N ALA A 106 4.67 2.54 -8.97
CA ALA A 106 5.00 1.55 -9.99
C ALA A 106 3.80 1.25 -10.87
N ASP A 107 4.07 0.90 -12.13
CA ASP A 107 3.04 0.53 -13.10
C ASP A 107 2.26 -0.71 -12.68
N GLU A 108 1.04 -0.47 -12.19
CA GLU A 108 0.07 -1.47 -11.76
C GLU A 108 -1.13 -1.52 -12.72
N THR A 109 -0.96 -1.13 -13.99
CA THR A 109 -2.02 -1.24 -15.01
C THR A 109 -2.47 -2.69 -15.20
N MET A 110 -3.73 -2.92 -15.51
CA MET A 110 -4.21 -4.26 -15.84
C MET A 110 -3.43 -4.91 -16.99
N GLY A 111 -3.00 -6.16 -16.81
CA GLY A 111 -2.38 -6.96 -17.87
C GLY A 111 -3.38 -7.36 -18.95
N LYS A 112 -2.91 -7.54 -20.20
CA LYS A 112 -3.71 -8.08 -21.31
C LYS A 112 -2.96 -9.25 -21.97
N PRO A 113 -3.29 -10.52 -21.65
CA PRO A 113 -4.27 -10.98 -20.64
C PRO A 113 -3.86 -10.64 -19.20
N ILE A 114 -4.76 -10.76 -18.21
CA ILE A 114 -4.49 -10.43 -16.80
C ILE A 114 -3.19 -11.09 -16.30
N SER A 115 -2.93 -12.33 -16.69
CA SER A 115 -1.71 -13.08 -16.34
C SER A 115 -0.41 -12.40 -16.78
N ALA A 116 -0.43 -11.49 -17.77
CA ALA A 116 0.75 -10.74 -18.19
C ALA A 116 1.28 -9.80 -17.10
N ALA A 117 0.46 -9.41 -16.11
CA ALA A 117 0.93 -8.63 -14.96
C ALA A 117 1.65 -9.49 -13.89
N TYR A 118 1.60 -10.81 -14.02
CA TYR A 118 2.11 -11.79 -13.04
C TYR A 118 3.05 -12.83 -13.64
N THR A 119 3.43 -12.64 -14.90
CA THR A 119 4.33 -13.54 -15.62
C THR A 119 5.50 -12.75 -16.20
N GLY A 120 6.66 -13.40 -16.28
CA GLY A 120 7.86 -12.81 -16.86
C GLY A 120 8.58 -11.84 -15.92
N THR A 121 8.91 -10.65 -16.44
CA THR A 121 9.74 -9.67 -15.75
C THR A 121 9.16 -8.26 -15.84
N ASP A 122 9.46 -7.43 -14.85
CA ASP A 122 9.16 -6.00 -14.87
C ASP A 122 10.01 -5.26 -15.93
N LYS A 123 9.83 -3.94 -16.03
CA LYS A 123 10.56 -3.06 -16.97
C LYS A 123 12.09 -3.08 -16.78
N ARG A 124 12.59 -3.61 -15.65
CA ARG A 124 14.02 -3.73 -15.33
C ARG A 124 14.52 -5.17 -15.43
N GLY A 125 13.73 -6.10 -15.98
CA GLY A 125 14.13 -7.50 -16.16
C GLY A 125 14.05 -8.34 -14.88
N ARG A 126 13.36 -7.88 -13.83
CA ARG A 126 13.21 -8.63 -12.57
C ARG A 126 11.96 -9.49 -12.61
N LYS A 127 12.05 -10.74 -12.16
CA LYS A 127 10.89 -11.64 -12.05
C LYS A 127 9.77 -11.01 -11.24
N VAL A 128 8.55 -11.10 -11.75
CA VAL A 128 7.36 -10.62 -11.05
C VAL A 128 6.69 -11.70 -10.20
N GLY A 129 5.98 -11.30 -9.16
CA GLY A 129 5.26 -12.18 -8.26
C GLY A 129 4.00 -12.77 -8.89
N PRO A 130 3.55 -13.96 -8.42
CA PRO A 130 2.35 -14.60 -8.91
C PRO A 130 1.06 -13.84 -8.54
N GLN A 131 0.02 -14.10 -9.33
CA GLN A 131 -1.35 -13.68 -9.04
C GLN A 131 -1.90 -14.40 -7.80
N THR A 132 -2.72 -13.71 -7.02
CA THR A 132 -3.45 -14.34 -5.91
C THR A 132 -4.51 -15.29 -6.45
N VAL A 133 -4.58 -16.51 -5.91
CA VAL A 133 -5.65 -17.49 -6.20
C VAL A 133 -6.42 -17.76 -4.92
N SER A 134 -7.75 -17.67 -4.98
CA SER A 134 -8.62 -17.93 -3.84
C SER A 134 -9.95 -18.54 -4.26
N LYS A 135 -10.88 -18.67 -3.30
CA LYS A 135 -12.24 -19.19 -3.49
C LYS A 135 -13.25 -18.30 -2.76
N PRO A 136 -14.55 -18.35 -3.11
CA PRO A 136 -15.57 -17.61 -2.35
C PRO A 136 -15.54 -17.98 -0.87
N GLY A 137 -15.51 -16.97 0.02
CA GLY A 137 -15.33 -17.16 1.46
C GLY A 137 -13.90 -17.44 1.93
N GLY A 138 -12.93 -17.55 1.01
CA GLY A 138 -11.51 -17.73 1.32
C GLY A 138 -10.97 -16.54 2.12
N GLN A 139 -10.04 -16.83 3.04
CA GLN A 139 -9.34 -15.79 3.79
C GLN A 139 -8.13 -15.32 2.99
N LEU A 140 -7.97 -14.01 2.89
CA LEU A 140 -6.76 -13.35 2.39
C LEU A 140 -6.18 -12.48 3.49
N CYS A 141 -4.86 -12.40 3.56
CA CYS A 141 -4.15 -11.54 4.48
C CYS A 141 -3.23 -10.62 3.69
N VAL A 142 -3.44 -9.32 3.82
CA VAL A 142 -2.63 -8.31 3.13
C VAL A 142 -1.59 -7.79 4.09
N ARG A 143 -0.37 -7.57 3.60
CA ARG A 143 0.77 -7.07 4.35
C ARG A 143 1.29 -5.76 3.73
N TRP A 144 1.70 -4.82 4.57
CA TRP A 144 2.24 -3.52 4.18
C TRP A 144 3.30 -3.05 5.20
N PRO A 145 4.24 -2.18 4.80
CA PRO A 145 5.04 -1.44 5.77
C PRO A 145 4.18 -0.37 6.43
N ALA A 146 4.21 -0.26 7.77
CA ALA A 146 3.56 0.87 8.44
C ALA A 146 4.25 2.22 8.20
N LYS A 147 5.53 2.18 7.81
CA LYS A 147 6.43 3.31 7.93
C LYS A 147 6.38 3.90 9.35
N ASN A 148 6.73 5.17 9.51
CA ASN A 148 6.60 5.90 10.77
C ASN A 148 5.14 6.13 11.25
N HIS A 149 4.11 5.65 10.55
CA HIS A 149 2.69 5.93 10.86
C HIS A 149 1.98 4.88 11.74
N ALA A 150 2.73 3.94 12.31
CA ALA A 150 2.21 3.02 13.32
C ALA A 150 2.65 3.33 14.75
N VAL A 151 3.29 4.48 14.98
CA VAL A 151 3.68 4.94 16.31
C VAL A 151 2.47 5.24 17.21
N PRO A 152 2.54 5.04 18.54
CA PRO A 152 1.37 5.08 19.43
C PRO A 152 0.53 6.36 19.40
N ASP A 153 1.19 7.51 19.23
CA ASP A 153 0.62 8.87 19.23
C ASP A 153 -0.13 9.24 17.96
N GLU A 154 0.04 8.47 16.88
CA GLU A 154 -0.72 8.68 15.64
C GLU A 154 -2.08 8.00 15.65
N LYS A 155 -3.08 8.69 15.09
CA LYS A 155 -4.41 8.12 14.88
C LYS A 155 -4.34 6.99 13.85
N ASN A 156 -4.93 5.84 14.17
CA ASN A 156 -5.09 4.76 13.21
C ASN A 156 -6.05 5.16 12.08
N GLN A 157 -5.50 5.40 10.89
CA GLN A 157 -6.28 5.52 9.65
C GLN A 157 -6.39 4.13 9.01
N PRO A 158 -7.59 3.59 8.79
CA PRO A 158 -7.74 2.23 8.30
C PRO A 158 -7.27 2.06 6.86
N VAL A 159 -6.89 0.84 6.53
CA VAL A 159 -6.76 0.38 5.14
C VAL A 159 -8.13 -0.06 4.66
N THR A 160 -8.64 0.54 3.60
CA THR A 160 -9.83 0.07 2.89
C THR A 160 -9.44 -0.98 1.85
N ILE A 161 -10.16 -2.10 1.84
CA ILE A 161 -10.08 -3.12 0.80
C ILE A 161 -11.36 -3.08 -0.02
N ALA A 162 -11.24 -2.90 -1.34
CA ALA A 162 -12.36 -2.90 -2.27
C ALA A 162 -12.11 -3.88 -3.42
N LEU A 163 -13.19 -4.37 -4.03
CA LEU A 163 -13.13 -5.27 -5.19
C LEU A 163 -13.91 -4.69 -6.38
N SER A 164 -13.51 -5.05 -7.59
CA SER A 164 -14.29 -4.80 -8.79
C SER A 164 -15.48 -5.77 -8.91
N GLU A 165 -16.23 -5.63 -10.00
CA GLU A 165 -17.05 -6.74 -10.52
C GLU A 165 -16.17 -7.86 -11.08
N VAL A 166 -16.77 -9.01 -11.38
CA VAL A 166 -16.08 -10.17 -11.95
C VAL A 166 -15.68 -9.94 -13.41
N ASN A 167 -14.48 -10.37 -13.78
CA ASN A 167 -13.86 -10.28 -15.11
C ASN A 167 -13.92 -8.87 -15.73
N PRO A 168 -13.38 -7.84 -15.05
CA PRO A 168 -13.34 -6.50 -15.61
C PRO A 168 -12.42 -6.46 -16.84
N THR A 169 -12.79 -5.66 -17.83
CA THR A 169 -12.03 -5.49 -19.09
C THR A 169 -11.05 -4.30 -19.04
N LYS A 170 -11.13 -3.48 -17.99
CA LYS A 170 -10.27 -2.33 -17.69
C LYS A 170 -10.23 -2.11 -16.19
N ASP A 171 -9.29 -1.30 -15.73
CA ASP A 171 -9.23 -0.91 -14.31
C ASP A 171 -10.49 -0.14 -13.88
N PRO A 172 -11.10 -0.49 -12.74
CA PRO A 172 -12.20 0.28 -12.18
C PRO A 172 -11.77 1.69 -11.79
N THR A 173 -12.71 2.63 -11.84
CA THR A 173 -12.48 3.99 -11.32
C THR A 173 -12.46 3.99 -9.79
N GLN A 174 -11.94 5.05 -9.18
CA GLN A 174 -11.94 5.15 -7.72
C GLN A 174 -13.37 5.11 -7.15
N LEU A 175 -14.34 5.74 -7.82
CA LEU A 175 -15.75 5.72 -7.39
C LEU A 175 -16.32 4.30 -7.40
N GLN A 176 -15.97 3.48 -8.40
CA GLN A 176 -16.39 2.08 -8.44
C GLN A 176 -15.83 1.29 -7.24
N PHE A 177 -14.55 1.47 -6.90
CA PHE A 177 -13.99 0.85 -5.69
C PHE A 177 -14.67 1.34 -4.40
N LEU A 178 -14.92 2.65 -4.28
CA LEU A 178 -15.59 3.22 -3.10
C LEU A 178 -17.02 2.70 -2.93
N SER A 179 -17.68 2.30 -4.02
CA SER A 179 -19.01 1.69 -3.97
C SER A 179 -19.00 0.20 -3.59
N ASN A 180 -17.84 -0.46 -3.63
CA ASN A 180 -17.70 -1.91 -3.39
C ASN A 180 -16.57 -2.22 -2.39
N ILE A 181 -16.61 -1.54 -1.26
CA ILE A 181 -15.71 -1.79 -0.12
C ILE A 181 -16.10 -3.12 0.54
N ILE A 182 -15.13 -4.01 0.69
CA ILE A 182 -15.29 -5.30 1.35
C ILE A 182 -15.02 -5.17 2.85
N THR A 183 -13.97 -4.43 3.22
CA THR A 183 -13.59 -4.29 4.63
C THR A 183 -12.67 -3.10 4.88
N ASN A 184 -12.48 -2.78 6.17
CA ASN A 184 -11.46 -1.86 6.65
C ASN A 184 -10.55 -2.61 7.64
N LEU A 185 -9.24 -2.59 7.40
CA LEU A 185 -8.22 -3.23 8.22
C LEU A 185 -7.52 -2.21 9.11
N ASN A 186 -7.09 -2.65 10.29
CA ASN A 186 -6.28 -1.84 11.20
C ASN A 186 -4.87 -1.65 10.62
N TYR A 187 -4.54 -0.44 10.17
CA TYR A 187 -3.23 -0.12 9.58
C TYR A 187 -2.07 -0.40 10.54
N LYS A 188 -2.27 -0.12 11.84
CA LYS A 188 -1.27 -0.26 12.90
C LYS A 188 -1.15 -1.68 13.47
N ASN A 189 -1.77 -2.68 12.83
CA ASN A 189 -1.65 -4.08 13.27
C ASN A 189 -0.27 -4.66 12.88
N CYS A 190 0.75 -4.28 13.64
CA CYS A 190 2.16 -4.50 13.32
C CYS A 190 2.78 -5.61 14.19
N SER A 191 3.78 -6.27 13.62
CA SER A 191 4.65 -7.23 14.34
C SER A 191 6.09 -6.71 14.39
N ASP A 192 6.91 -7.29 15.26
CA ASP A 192 8.33 -6.92 15.41
C ASP A 192 8.57 -5.41 15.63
N THR A 193 7.77 -4.77 16.51
CA THR A 193 7.80 -3.33 16.84
C THR A 193 9.08 -2.84 17.55
N LYS A 194 10.11 -3.68 17.61
CA LYS A 194 11.45 -3.34 18.10
C LYS A 194 12.41 -2.92 16.98
N LEU A 195 11.99 -3.09 15.71
CA LEU A 195 12.74 -2.65 14.54
C LEU A 195 12.55 -1.15 14.31
N ASN A 196 13.19 -0.58 13.27
CA ASN A 196 12.87 0.76 12.81
C ASN A 196 11.38 0.82 12.40
N THR A 197 10.64 1.80 12.94
CA THR A 197 9.23 2.06 12.63
C THR A 197 8.98 2.10 11.14
N ASP A 198 9.90 2.69 10.36
CA ASP A 198 9.82 2.83 8.90
C ASP A 198 9.59 1.51 8.16
N ILE A 199 9.94 0.38 8.77
CA ILE A 199 9.89 -0.93 8.12
C ILE A 199 9.07 -1.94 8.92
N TRP A 200 8.29 -1.49 9.90
CA TRP A 200 7.45 -2.39 10.68
C TRP A 200 6.48 -3.14 9.76
N PRO A 201 6.53 -4.48 9.75
CA PRO A 201 5.60 -5.28 8.98
C PRO A 201 4.25 -5.25 9.68
N CYS A 202 3.23 -4.79 8.96
CA CYS A 202 1.87 -4.74 9.44
C CYS A 202 0.95 -5.42 8.43
N GLY A 203 -0.24 -5.79 8.88
CA GLY A 203 -1.17 -6.46 7.98
C GLY A 203 -2.55 -6.65 8.55
N GLY A 204 -3.44 -7.20 7.74
CA GLY A 204 -4.78 -7.55 8.16
C GLY A 204 -5.35 -8.67 7.31
N CYS A 205 -6.15 -9.53 7.92
CA CYS A 205 -6.84 -10.60 7.24
C CYS A 205 -8.32 -10.30 7.09
N PHE A 206 -8.90 -10.74 5.98
CA PHE A 206 -10.33 -10.64 5.70
C PHE A 206 -10.80 -11.84 4.90
N LYS A 207 -12.11 -12.05 4.84
CA LYS A 207 -12.71 -13.08 3.99
C LYS A 207 -13.31 -12.44 2.75
N LEU A 208 -13.07 -13.06 1.60
CA LEU A 208 -13.81 -12.74 0.39
C LEU A 208 -15.30 -13.04 0.59
N PRO A 209 -16.22 -12.26 -0.03
CA PRO A 209 -17.64 -12.60 0.01
C PRO A 209 -17.90 -14.04 -0.44
N THR A 210 -18.80 -14.73 0.25
CA THR A 210 -19.18 -16.11 -0.12
C THR A 210 -20.01 -16.16 -1.40
N THR A 211 -20.55 -15.02 -1.84
CA THR A 211 -21.38 -14.83 -3.03
C THR A 211 -20.58 -14.54 -4.30
N LEU A 212 -19.24 -14.44 -4.22
CA LEU A 212 -18.43 -14.19 -5.42
C LEU A 212 -18.59 -15.33 -6.42
N LYS A 213 -18.81 -14.96 -7.68
CA LYS A 213 -18.76 -15.91 -8.80
C LYS A 213 -17.29 -16.23 -9.14
N PRO A 214 -16.99 -17.42 -9.67
CA PRO A 214 -15.67 -17.70 -10.20
C PRO A 214 -15.27 -16.71 -11.31
N GLY A 215 -14.02 -16.28 -11.31
CA GLY A 215 -13.46 -15.31 -12.26
C GLY A 215 -12.41 -14.40 -11.62
N ASN A 216 -11.88 -13.47 -12.40
CA ASN A 216 -10.89 -12.51 -11.95
C ASN A 216 -11.56 -11.26 -11.36
N PHE A 217 -11.01 -10.74 -10.27
CA PHE A 217 -11.42 -9.48 -9.66
C PHE A 217 -10.20 -8.58 -9.50
N VAL A 218 -10.35 -7.26 -9.71
CA VAL A 218 -9.34 -6.29 -9.27
C VAL A 218 -9.62 -5.95 -7.82
N MET A 219 -8.59 -6.03 -6.99
CA MET A 219 -8.60 -5.57 -5.62
C MET A 219 -7.79 -4.28 -5.50
N GLN A 220 -8.33 -3.32 -4.75
CA GLN A 220 -7.59 -2.15 -4.31
C GLN A 220 -7.32 -2.25 -2.81
N TRP A 221 -6.05 -2.16 -2.44
CA TRP A 221 -5.62 -1.76 -1.10
C TRP A 221 -5.50 -0.23 -1.09
N ARG A 222 -6.16 0.45 -0.15
CA ARG A 222 -6.20 1.91 -0.11
C ARG A 222 -6.08 2.43 1.31
N TRP A 223 -5.10 3.27 1.57
CA TRP A 223 -4.85 3.85 2.88
C TRP A 223 -4.88 5.38 2.83
N LYS A 224 -5.48 5.99 3.86
CA LYS A 224 -5.47 7.44 4.05
C LYS A 224 -4.38 7.80 5.04
N LEU A 225 -3.44 8.64 4.64
CA LEU A 225 -2.50 9.21 5.58
C LEU A 225 -3.11 10.45 6.24
N ASN A 226 -3.28 11.51 5.45
CA ASN A 226 -3.86 12.78 5.86
C ASN A 226 -5.10 13.13 5.03
N SER A 227 -5.68 14.32 5.29
CA SER A 227 -6.73 14.84 4.43
C SER A 227 -6.24 14.92 2.98
N ASN A 228 -6.95 14.27 2.07
CA ASN A 228 -6.65 14.19 0.63
C ASN A 228 -5.36 13.45 0.24
N GLU A 229 -4.67 12.79 1.17
CA GLU A 229 -3.49 11.98 0.88
C GLU A 229 -3.83 10.49 0.96
N TRP A 230 -3.88 9.85 -0.21
CA TRP A 230 -4.30 8.46 -0.36
C TRP A 230 -3.25 7.65 -1.10
N TYR A 231 -2.86 6.54 -0.51
CA TYR A 231 -1.93 5.58 -1.11
C TYR A 231 -2.69 4.33 -1.55
N THR A 232 -2.40 3.83 -2.74
CA THR A 232 -3.07 2.63 -3.24
C THR A 232 -2.10 1.61 -3.84
N SER A 233 -2.54 0.35 -3.81
CA SER A 233 -1.93 -0.72 -4.58
C SER A 233 -3.04 -1.59 -5.18
N CYS A 234 -2.88 -1.97 -6.44
CA CYS A 234 -3.83 -2.81 -7.16
C CYS A 234 -3.28 -4.21 -7.43
N ALA A 235 -4.15 -5.19 -7.24
CA ALA A 235 -3.88 -6.60 -7.48
C ALA A 235 -5.07 -7.27 -8.16
N ASP A 236 -4.85 -8.40 -8.81
CA ASP A 236 -5.90 -9.24 -9.36
C ASP A 236 -6.00 -10.53 -8.54
N ILE A 237 -7.22 -10.95 -8.28
CA ILE A 237 -7.54 -12.17 -7.55
C ILE A 237 -8.29 -13.11 -8.49
N ASP A 238 -7.70 -14.26 -8.76
CA ASP A 238 -8.35 -15.37 -9.47
C ASP A 238 -9.19 -16.17 -8.46
N VAL A 239 -10.51 -15.95 -8.47
CA VAL A 239 -11.47 -16.66 -7.63
C VAL A 239 -11.95 -17.89 -8.38
N ARG A 240 -11.64 -19.08 -7.85
CA ARG A 240 -12.04 -20.36 -8.45
C ARG A 240 -13.22 -20.97 -7.73
N ALA A 241 -13.91 -21.89 -8.41
CA ALA A 241 -14.90 -22.74 -7.76
C ALA A 241 -14.25 -23.54 -6.62
N LYS A 242 -15.05 -23.88 -5.61
CA LYS A 242 -14.60 -24.65 -4.44
C LYS A 242 -14.19 -26.07 -4.80
#